data_AF-A0A8J6XHS3-F1
#
_entry.id   AF-A0A8J6XHS3-F1
#
_cell.length_a   1.000
_cell.length_b   1.000
_cell.length_c   1.000
_cell.angle_alpha   90.00
_cell.angle_beta   90.00
_cell.angle_gamma   90.00
#
_symmetry.space_group_name_H-M   'P 1'
#
loop_
_entity.id
_entity.type
_entity.pdbx_description
1 polymer ?
#
loop_
_entity_poly.entity_id
_entity_poly.type
_entity_poly.pdbx_seq_one_letter_code
_entity_poly.pdbx_strand_id
1 'polypeptide(L)'
;MTRILQLGNASNWEQIYNHSQAAVSINPDTHAPIPEIVVPLLIETHVLAVYITTVVPEAREWHFAGYLNQKFELGLTVGGTPEADELSRRKLWLNRIKLIIFPKITATYAISFSVPKWFKS
;
A
#
# COMPACT_ATOMS: atom_id res chain seq x y z
N MET A 1 -14.21 3.21 28.35
CA MET A 1 -14.71 1.97 27.69
C MET A 1 -13.64 1.49 26.74
N THR A 2 -13.15 0.26 26.91
CA THR A 2 -12.12 -0.33 26.03
C THR A 2 -12.81 -1.00 24.84
N ARG A 3 -12.50 -0.57 23.61
CA ARG A 3 -13.07 -1.15 22.39
C ARG A 3 -12.23 -2.35 21.96
N ILE A 4 -12.82 -3.55 21.94
CA ILE A 4 -12.17 -4.78 21.47
C ILE A 4 -12.56 -5.00 20.01
N LEU A 5 -11.56 -5.18 19.13
CA LEU A 5 -11.77 -5.47 17.71
C LEU A 5 -11.95 -6.98 17.50
N GLN A 6 -13.04 -7.40 16.84
CA GLN A 6 -13.27 -8.79 16.46
C GLN A 6 -12.62 -9.10 15.10
N LEU A 7 -11.28 -9.16 15.08
CA LEU A 7 -10.50 -9.31 13.85
C LEU A 7 -10.60 -10.71 13.21
N GLY A 8 -10.98 -11.73 13.99
CA GLY A 8 -11.10 -13.12 13.53
C GLY A 8 -12.43 -13.46 12.84
N ASN A 9 -13.40 -12.54 12.82
CA ASN A 9 -14.66 -12.74 12.11
C ASN A 9 -14.52 -12.24 10.66
N ALA A 10 -14.51 -13.16 9.69
CA ALA A 10 -14.38 -12.85 8.27
C ALA A 10 -15.50 -11.92 7.76
N SER A 11 -16.71 -11.98 8.34
CA SER A 11 -17.83 -11.12 7.97
C SER A 11 -17.63 -9.64 8.33
N ASN A 12 -16.62 -9.32 9.15
CA ASN A 12 -16.26 -7.94 9.48
C ASN A 12 -15.29 -7.31 8.46
N TRP A 13 -14.83 -8.08 7.48
CA TRP A 13 -13.89 -7.64 6.47
C TRP A 13 -14.56 -7.50 5.11
N GLU A 14 -14.22 -6.42 4.43
CA GLU A 14 -14.66 -6.13 3.06
C GLU A 14 -13.43 -5.77 2.21
N GLN A 15 -13.38 -6.31 0.99
CA GLN A 15 -12.32 -5.97 0.05
C GLN A 15 -12.64 -4.64 -0.64
N ILE A 16 -11.89 -3.59 -0.29
CA ILE A 16 -12.08 -2.25 -0.86
C ILE A 16 -11.32 -2.03 -2.18
N TYR A 17 -10.22 -2.77 -2.40
CA TYR A 17 -9.37 -2.60 -3.58
C TYR A 17 -8.57 -3.88 -3.86
N ASN A 18 -8.46 -4.24 -5.14
CA ASN A 18 -7.57 -5.28 -5.62
C ASN A 18 -6.96 -4.82 -6.95
N HIS A 19 -5.66 -4.97 -7.11
CA HIS A 19 -4.93 -4.57 -8.30
C HIS A 19 -3.77 -5.53 -8.56
N SER A 20 -3.55 -5.82 -9.84
CA SER A 20 -2.41 -6.60 -10.31
C SER A 20 -1.75 -5.85 -11.45
N GLN A 21 -0.43 -5.69 -11.36
CA GLN A 21 0.36 -4.96 -12.35
C GLN A 21 1.66 -5.72 -12.62
N ALA A 22 1.98 -5.90 -13.89
CA ALA A 22 3.26 -6.44 -14.33
C ALA A 22 4.24 -5.31 -14.67
N ALA A 23 5.53 -5.56 -14.50
CA ALA A 23 6.57 -4.63 -14.93
C ALA A 23 6.62 -4.56 -16.46
N VAL A 24 6.75 -3.35 -17.03
CA VAL A 24 6.87 -3.17 -18.48
C VAL A 24 8.30 -3.49 -18.91
N SER A 25 8.48 -4.47 -19.79
CA SER A 25 9.78 -4.79 -20.39
C SER A 25 10.19 -3.67 -21.36
N ILE A 26 11.33 -3.02 -21.11
CA ILE A 26 11.92 -2.05 -22.06
C ILE A 26 12.78 -2.82 -23.06
N ASN A 27 13.65 -3.71 -22.57
CA ASN A 27 14.42 -4.68 -23.34
C ASN A 27 14.31 -6.06 -22.64
N PRO A 28 14.76 -7.17 -23.27
CA PRO A 28 14.72 -8.50 -22.64
C PRO A 28 15.39 -8.56 -21.25
N ASP A 29 16.43 -7.75 -21.02
CA ASP A 29 17.19 -7.73 -19.76
C ASP A 29 16.79 -6.58 -18.82
N THR A 30 16.04 -5.58 -19.31
CA THR A 30 15.72 -4.35 -18.55
C THR A 30 14.22 -4.07 -18.51
N HIS A 31 13.73 -3.78 -17.31
CA HIS A 31 12.33 -3.49 -17.05
C HIS A 31 12.20 -2.07 -16.52
N ALA A 32 11.11 -1.39 -16.91
CA ALA A 32 10.72 -0.14 -16.29
C ALA A 32 10.29 -0.40 -14.84
N PRO A 33 10.72 0.43 -13.87
CA PRO A 33 10.21 0.35 -12.52
C PRO A 33 8.68 0.49 -12.52
N ILE A 34 8.00 -0.35 -11.74
CA ILE A 34 6.57 -0.22 -11.54
C ILE A 34 6.32 1.13 -10.82
N PRO A 35 5.48 2.01 -11.38
CA PRO A 35 5.16 3.27 -10.73
C PRO A 35 4.42 3.04 -9.42
N GLU A 36 4.31 4.08 -8.60
CA GLU A 36 3.52 3.98 -7.38
C GLU A 36 2.06 3.63 -7.71
N ILE A 37 1.54 2.61 -7.03
CA ILE A 37 0.15 2.18 -7.20
C ILE A 37 -0.71 3.05 -6.31
N VAL A 38 -1.53 3.91 -6.91
CA VAL A 38 -2.47 4.77 -6.20
C VAL A 38 -3.82 4.09 -6.11
N VAL A 39 -4.36 3.99 -4.89
CA VAL A 39 -5.71 3.48 -4.68
C VAL A 39 -6.70 4.60 -5.06
N PRO A 40 -7.59 4.41 -6.05
CA PRO A 40 -8.46 5.47 -6.57
C PRO A 40 -9.72 5.68 -5.70
N LEU A 41 -9.59 5.52 -4.39
CA LEU A 41 -10.67 5.75 -3.43
C LEU A 41 -10.14 6.40 -2.16
N LEU A 42 -10.98 7.24 -1.57
CA LEU A 42 -10.75 7.78 -0.25
C LEU A 42 -11.23 6.77 0.80
N ILE A 43 -10.41 6.54 1.81
CA ILE A 43 -10.65 5.54 2.84
C ILE A 43 -11.07 6.25 4.13
N GLU A 44 -12.21 5.84 4.67
CA GLU A 44 -12.78 6.34 5.93
C GLU A 44 -12.43 5.43 7.12
N THR A 45 -12.01 4.20 6.85
CA THR A 45 -11.69 3.20 7.86
C THR A 45 -10.24 3.32 8.30
N HIS A 46 -9.99 3.06 9.58
CA HIS A 46 -8.67 3.19 10.20
C HIS A 46 -7.97 1.83 10.38
N VAL A 47 -8.69 0.73 10.16
CA VAL A 47 -8.16 -0.64 10.26
C VAL A 47 -8.19 -1.24 8.87
N LEU A 48 -7.02 -1.62 8.38
CA LEU A 48 -6.85 -2.20 7.06
C LEU A 48 -6.07 -3.51 7.16
N ALA A 49 -6.51 -4.50 6.40
CA ALA A 49 -5.74 -5.70 6.13
C ALA A 49 -5.15 -5.55 4.72
N VAL A 50 -3.83 -5.65 4.62
CA VAL A 50 -3.12 -5.55 3.34
C VAL A 50 -2.37 -6.84 3.09
N TYR A 51 -2.50 -7.34 1.87
CA TYR A 51 -1.83 -8.55 1.40
C TYR A 51 -1.20 -8.27 0.04
N ILE A 52 0.07 -8.64 -0.11
CA ILE A 52 0.82 -8.44 -1.35
C ILE A 52 1.53 -9.74 -1.70
N THR A 53 1.46 -10.07 -2.98
CA THR A 53 2.02 -11.25 -3.61
C THR A 53 2.68 -10.81 -4.92
N THR A 54 3.80 -11.45 -5.26
CA THR A 54 4.51 -11.28 -6.52
C THR A 54 5.20 -12.59 -6.87
N VAL A 55 5.48 -12.78 -8.16
CA VAL A 55 6.36 -13.86 -8.60
C VAL A 55 7.79 -13.50 -8.20
N VAL A 56 8.44 -14.38 -7.43
CA VAL A 56 9.85 -14.23 -7.07
C VAL A 56 10.65 -15.16 -7.99
N PRO A 57 11.62 -14.64 -8.77
CA PRO A 57 12.42 -15.47 -9.66
C PRO A 57 13.16 -16.59 -8.93
N GLU A 58 13.34 -17.73 -9.59
CA GLU A 58 14.16 -18.83 -9.08
C GLU A 58 15.57 -18.32 -8.72
N ALA A 59 16.12 -18.81 -7.60
CA ALA A 59 17.38 -18.37 -6.99
C ALA A 59 17.39 -16.95 -6.38
N ARG A 60 16.24 -16.29 -6.18
CA ARG A 60 16.13 -15.06 -5.38
C ARG A 60 15.21 -15.24 -4.18
N GLU A 61 15.56 -14.59 -3.08
CA GLU A 61 14.72 -14.53 -1.89
C GLU A 61 14.29 -13.09 -1.65
N TRP A 62 13.01 -12.80 -1.93
CA TRP A 62 12.42 -11.51 -1.63
C TRP A 62 11.40 -11.66 -0.51
N HIS A 63 11.59 -10.89 0.55
CA HIS A 63 10.62 -10.81 1.64
C HIS A 63 9.91 -9.47 1.67
N PHE A 64 10.61 -8.39 1.32
CA PHE A 64 10.07 -7.04 1.38
C PHE A 64 9.12 -6.78 0.21
N ALA A 65 7.89 -6.38 0.52
CA ALA A 65 6.89 -6.08 -0.49
C ALA A 65 6.98 -4.64 -0.99
N GLY A 66 7.22 -3.68 -0.10
CA GLY A 66 7.16 -2.25 -0.42
C GLY A 66 6.70 -1.41 0.77
N TYR A 67 6.37 -0.15 0.50
CA TYR A 67 5.86 0.79 1.51
C TYR A 67 4.41 1.15 1.19
N LEU A 68 3.54 1.03 2.20
CA LEU A 68 2.22 1.64 2.15
C LEU A 68 2.30 3.05 2.70
N ASN A 69 1.85 4.01 1.90
CA ASN A 69 1.90 5.43 2.19
C ASN A 69 0.47 5.95 2.39
N GLN A 70 0.28 6.70 3.46
CA GLN A 70 -0.96 7.40 3.75
C GLN A 70 -0.81 8.84 3.28
N LYS A 71 -1.74 9.32 2.48
CA LYS A 71 -1.72 10.68 1.92
C LYS A 71 -2.98 11.42 2.34
N PHE A 72 -2.81 12.69 2.67
CA PHE A 72 -3.89 13.60 3.03
C PHE A 72 -3.75 14.87 2.22
N GLU A 73 -4.87 15.44 1.81
CA GLU A 73 -4.89 16.75 1.20
C GLU A 73 -4.60 17.80 2.27
N LEU A 74 -3.57 18.61 2.05
CA LEU A 74 -3.30 19.79 2.87
C LEU A 74 -3.89 21.00 2.16
N GLY A 75 -4.64 21.84 2.87
CA GLY A 75 -5.15 23.11 2.34
C GLY A 75 -4.07 24.19 2.15
N LEU A 76 -2.83 23.79 1.91
CA LEU A 76 -1.69 24.68 1.72
C LEU A 76 -1.56 25.03 0.24
N THR A 77 -1.75 26.29 -0.10
CA THR A 77 -1.59 26.85 -1.45
C THR A 77 -0.17 27.35 -1.72
N VAL A 78 0.83 26.65 -1.19
CA VAL A 78 2.23 26.82 -1.62
C VAL A 78 2.50 25.75 -2.67
N GLY A 79 2.80 26.18 -3.90
CA GLY A 79 2.83 25.31 -5.09
C GLY A 79 3.57 23.97 -4.87
N GLY A 80 2.95 22.89 -5.34
CA GLY A 80 3.38 21.50 -5.16
C GLY A 80 2.17 20.60 -4.93
N THR A 81 2.27 19.31 -5.25
CA THR A 81 1.24 18.33 -4.86
C THR A 81 1.38 18.09 -3.35
N PRO A 82 0.38 18.40 -2.51
CA PRO A 82 0.48 18.15 -1.08
C PRO A 82 0.55 16.64 -0.81
N GLU A 83 1.76 16.15 -0.59
CA GLU A 83 2.05 14.78 -0.14
C GLU A 83 2.45 14.83 1.34
N ALA A 84 1.47 14.88 2.25
CA ALA A 84 1.73 14.68 3.67
C ALA A 84 2.00 13.19 3.96
N ASP A 85 3.20 12.71 3.63
CA ASP A 85 3.60 11.29 3.66
C ASP A 85 4.29 10.86 4.97
N GLU A 86 4.68 11.82 5.82
CA GLU A 86 5.87 11.62 6.66
C GLU A 86 5.68 10.75 7.93
N LEU A 87 4.45 10.46 8.37
CA LEU A 87 4.22 9.75 9.65
C LEU A 87 3.91 8.26 9.54
N SER A 88 3.63 7.71 8.36
CA SER A 88 2.98 6.39 8.29
C SER A 88 3.38 5.49 7.13
N ARG A 89 4.60 5.65 6.58
CA ARG A 89 5.19 4.63 5.69
C ARG A 89 5.26 3.27 6.38
N ARG A 90 4.30 2.39 6.10
CA ARG A 90 4.24 1.05 6.69
C ARG A 90 4.94 0.06 5.77
N LYS A 91 6.03 -0.53 6.25
CA LYS A 91 6.71 -1.65 5.58
C LYS A 91 5.74 -2.81 5.39
N LEU A 92 5.62 -3.32 4.18
CA LEU A 92 4.85 -4.53 3.87
C LEU A 92 5.80 -5.68 3.54
N TRP A 93 5.33 -6.90 3.77
CA TRP A 93 6.08 -8.13 3.51
C TRP A 93 5.27 -9.01 2.54
N LEU A 94 5.97 -9.70 1.66
CA LEU A 94 5.38 -10.60 0.68
C LEU A 94 4.74 -11.80 1.36
N ASN A 95 3.62 -12.28 0.81
CA ASN A 95 2.91 -13.48 1.22
C ASN A 95 2.47 -13.47 2.69
N ARG A 96 2.23 -12.28 3.25
CA ARG A 96 1.78 -12.10 4.63
C ARG A 96 0.66 -11.07 4.69
N ILE A 97 -0.44 -11.41 5.38
CA ILE A 97 -1.48 -10.44 5.70
C ILE A 97 -0.94 -9.56 6.82
N LYS A 98 -0.89 -8.25 6.58
CA LYS A 98 -0.49 -7.27 7.60
C LYS A 98 -1.69 -6.43 8.00
N LEU A 99 -1.96 -6.41 9.31
CA LEU A 99 -2.89 -5.47 9.91
C LEU A 99 -2.22 -4.10 10.04
N ILE A 100 -2.87 -3.08 9.52
CA ILE A 100 -2.45 -1.69 9.63
C ILE A 100 -3.54 -0.91 10.32
N ILE A 101 -3.18 -0.29 11.44
CA ILE A 101 -4.05 0.64 12.15
C ILE A 101 -3.46 2.03 11.94
N PHE A 102 -4.16 2.84 11.16
CA PHE A 102 -3.76 4.23 10.92
C PHE A 102 -4.33 5.14 12.01
N PRO A 103 -3.57 6.17 12.43
CA PRO A 103 -4.12 7.20 13.31
C PRO A 103 -5.24 7.95 12.58
N LYS A 104 -6.32 8.27 13.30
CA LYS A 104 -7.42 9.08 12.77
C LYS A 104 -7.02 10.56 12.79
N ILE A 105 -6.34 10.99 11.73
CA ILE A 105 -5.92 12.39 11.55
C ILE A 105 -7.04 13.19 10.84
N THR A 106 -7.62 12.60 9.80
CA THR A 106 -8.71 13.18 8.99
C THR A 106 -9.88 12.20 8.89
N ALA A 107 -11.03 12.67 8.38
CA ALA A 107 -12.20 11.81 8.13
C ALA A 107 -11.93 10.79 7.02
N THR A 108 -11.25 11.25 5.96
CA THR A 108 -10.87 10.46 4.79
C THR A 108 -9.40 10.65 4.48
N TYR A 109 -8.78 9.63 3.88
CA TYR A 109 -7.40 9.70 3.40
C TYR A 109 -7.20 8.87 2.14
N ALA A 110 -6.18 9.22 1.36
CA ALA A 110 -5.76 8.43 0.21
C ALA A 110 -4.64 7.45 0.62
N ILE A 111 -4.54 6.33 -0.09
CA ILE A 111 -3.45 5.37 0.08
C ILE A 111 -2.73 5.18 -1.24
N SER A 112 -1.42 5.03 -1.14
CA SER A 112 -0.59 4.62 -2.25
C SER A 112 0.42 3.57 -1.80
N PHE A 113 0.90 2.78 -2.74
CA PHE A 113 1.85 1.71 -2.49
C PHE A 113 3.09 1.89 -3.37
N SER A 114 4.21 2.17 -2.73
CA SER A 114 5.51 2.26 -3.39
C SER A 114 6.10 0.87 -3.59
N VAL A 115 6.20 0.47 -4.86
CA VAL A 115 6.78 -0.81 -5.28
C VAL A 115 8.32 -0.75 -5.25
N PRO A 116 9.01 -1.77 -4.73
CA PRO A 116 10.45 -1.86 -4.81
C PRO A 116 10.95 -1.97 -6.25
N LYS A 117 12.06 -1.30 -6.57
CA LYS A 117 12.64 -1.25 -7.92
C LYS A 117 13.05 -2.61 -8.49
N TRP A 118 13.24 -3.61 -7.64
CA TRP A 118 13.68 -4.94 -8.06
C TRP A 118 12.53 -5.88 -8.42
N PHE A 119 11.26 -5.45 -8.28
CA PHE A 119 10.12 -6.26 -8.72
C PHE A 119 10.17 -6.36 -10.24
N LYS A 120 10.47 -7.58 -10.70
CA LYS A 120 10.41 -7.98 -12.10
C LYS A 120 9.15 -8.84 -12.24
N SER A 121 8.50 -8.72 -13.39
CA SER A 121 7.26 -9.44 -13.73
C SER A 121 7.27 -10.91 -13.29
#